data_AF-A0A2K0T217-F1
#
_entry.id   AF-A0A2K0T217-F1
#
_cell.length_a   1.000
_cell.length_b   1.000
_cell.length_c   1.000
_cell.angle_alpha   90.00
_cell.angle_beta   90.00
_cell.angle_gamma   90.00
#
_symmetry.space_group_name_H-M   'P 1'
#
loop_
_entity.id
_entity.type
_entity.pdbx_description
1 polymer ?
#
loop_
_entity_poly.entity_id
_entity_poly.type
_entity_poly.pdbx_seq_one_letter_code
_entity_poly.pdbx_strand_id
1 'polypeptide(L)'
;MYFRSVQAYTLRTLTFPSDTLKAFSGMGAVLGQALSSEMIHGLPASIFDLALLWQPAGKMSRKEGFPSWSWAGWHGAVRWNGDTMELASYGSLPDLKQELEVITKWIRTRTWIDWKYRNQNGTENLVWERNREGKAGSVFWPSSGYHEVSEIGYDSKAATNINPYGRHSSSDPTITAYKTRHSSPPAVCLNLAKIPDYLQPLCFQTLSVQLFMKPSNHYLRYGSVDPVWEPNGRVVFLLYTEDLQTCGYVLLDEVWKSKFCAEESYEFLLLSEANYYCDWGRPHEDHPFKRFNGYRDYEEFHVMMIEWKKVGGDGTKAAERVGLGRVLKEAVRTTDAKNIAWKEVVLI
;
A
#
# COMPACT_ATOMS: atom_id res chain seq x y z
N MET A 1 -12.23 -5.25 10.64
CA MET A 1 -11.69 -5.23 12.02
C MET A 1 -10.24 -4.74 12.09
N TYR A 2 -9.30 -5.37 11.37
CA TYR A 2 -7.86 -5.04 11.40
C TYR A 2 -7.55 -3.53 11.24
N PHE A 3 -8.05 -2.88 10.19
CA PHE A 3 -7.76 -1.48 9.91
C PHE A 3 -8.14 -0.54 11.05
N ARG A 4 -9.36 -0.68 11.58
CA ARG A 4 -9.82 0.11 12.73
C ARG A 4 -8.95 -0.10 13.96
N SER A 5 -8.50 -1.34 14.22
CA SER A 5 -7.60 -1.64 15.33
C SER A 5 -6.26 -0.94 15.18
N VAL A 6 -5.66 -0.93 14.00
CA VAL A 6 -4.39 -0.21 13.75
C VAL A 6 -4.59 1.30 13.84
N GLN A 7 -5.66 1.84 13.26
CA GLN A 7 -6.00 3.26 13.35
C GLN A 7 -6.16 3.71 14.81
N ALA A 8 -6.93 2.96 15.61
CA ALA A 8 -7.12 3.24 17.03
C ALA A 8 -5.82 3.07 17.86
N TYR A 9 -4.98 2.12 17.49
CA TYR A 9 -3.71 1.87 18.16
C TYR A 9 -2.69 2.97 17.89
N THR A 10 -2.54 3.40 16.64
CA THR A 10 -1.56 4.42 16.23
C THR A 10 -1.88 5.83 16.71
N LEU A 11 -3.12 6.07 17.19
CA LEU A 11 -3.48 7.29 17.92
C LEU A 11 -2.86 7.36 19.33
N ARG A 12 -2.38 6.22 19.86
CA ARG A 12 -1.84 6.16 21.22
C ARG A 12 -0.37 6.56 21.23
N THR A 13 0.05 7.17 22.33
CA THR A 13 1.47 7.43 22.61
C THR A 13 1.99 6.34 23.53
N LEU A 14 3.03 5.62 23.09
CA LEU A 14 3.70 4.58 23.88
C LEU A 14 4.86 5.17 24.68
N THR A 15 5.06 4.68 25.90
CA THR A 15 6.25 5.02 26.70
C THR A 15 7.54 4.58 26.01
N PHE A 16 7.53 3.40 25.38
CA PHE A 16 8.66 2.83 24.65
C PHE A 16 8.29 2.58 23.18
N PRO A 17 8.68 3.48 22.24
CA PRO A 17 8.37 3.31 20.82
C PRO A 17 8.91 2.00 20.22
N SER A 18 10.01 1.47 20.75
CA SER A 18 10.61 0.18 20.35
C SER A 18 9.70 -1.03 20.59
N ASP A 19 8.69 -0.91 21.45
CA ASP A 19 7.75 -1.99 21.74
C ASP A 19 6.46 -1.90 20.91
N THR A 20 6.41 -1.02 19.90
CA THR A 20 5.20 -0.80 19.06
C THR A 20 4.56 -2.09 18.57
N LEU A 21 5.33 -3.02 17.99
CA LEU A 21 4.79 -4.30 17.51
C LEU A 21 4.53 -5.29 18.64
N LYS A 22 5.34 -5.30 19.70
CA LYS A 22 5.14 -6.19 20.85
C LYS A 22 3.85 -5.85 21.59
N ALA A 23 3.58 -4.57 21.84
CA ALA A 23 2.35 -4.11 22.47
C ALA A 23 1.10 -4.32 21.58
N PHE A 24 1.28 -4.40 20.25
CA PHE A 24 0.20 -4.74 19.31
C PHE A 24 -0.06 -6.26 19.20
N SER A 25 0.92 -7.11 19.59
CA SER A 25 0.93 -8.55 19.32
C SER A 25 -0.32 -9.30 19.80
N GLY A 26 -0.87 -8.94 20.96
CA GLY A 26 -2.10 -9.55 21.47
C GLY A 26 -3.30 -9.31 20.56
N MET A 27 -3.50 -8.07 20.08
CA MET A 27 -4.53 -7.77 19.09
C MET A 27 -4.20 -8.39 17.73
N GLY A 28 -2.92 -8.35 17.34
CA GLY A 28 -2.42 -8.96 16.11
C GLY A 28 -2.72 -10.46 16.03
N ALA A 29 -2.60 -11.20 17.14
CA ALA A 29 -2.90 -12.63 17.18
C ALA A 29 -4.39 -12.92 16.92
N VAL A 30 -5.29 -12.17 17.56
CA VAL A 30 -6.74 -12.32 17.35
C VAL A 30 -7.13 -11.95 15.92
N LEU A 31 -6.57 -10.85 15.40
CA LEU A 31 -6.82 -10.39 14.04
C LEU A 31 -6.24 -11.36 12.99
N GLY A 32 -5.07 -11.92 13.24
CA GLY A 32 -4.44 -12.93 12.40
C GLY A 32 -5.29 -14.19 12.32
N GLN A 33 -5.79 -14.69 13.46
CA GLN A 33 -6.72 -15.82 13.49
C GLN A 33 -8.00 -15.53 12.71
N ALA A 34 -8.58 -14.34 12.87
CA ALA A 34 -9.78 -13.92 12.15
C ALA A 34 -9.58 -13.88 10.62
N LEU A 35 -8.38 -13.50 10.16
CA LEU A 35 -8.01 -13.39 8.75
C LEU A 35 -7.34 -14.65 8.19
N SER A 36 -7.21 -15.72 8.98
CA SER A 36 -6.40 -16.90 8.64
C SER A 36 -4.97 -16.54 8.21
N SER A 37 -4.40 -15.53 8.86
CA SER A 37 -3.23 -14.80 8.38
C SER A 37 -2.16 -14.66 9.45
N GLU A 38 -0.91 -14.70 9.00
CA GLU A 38 0.21 -14.30 9.84
C GLU A 38 0.38 -12.78 9.79
N MET A 39 0.96 -12.23 10.85
CA MET A 39 1.25 -10.80 10.96
C MET A 39 2.73 -10.55 10.68
N ILE A 40 3.02 -9.92 9.55
CA ILE A 40 4.38 -9.56 9.12
C ILE A 40 4.56 -8.06 9.40
N HIS A 41 5.39 -7.73 10.39
CA HIS A 41 5.61 -6.35 10.84
C HIS A 41 4.33 -5.55 11.08
N GLY A 42 3.31 -6.21 11.65
CA GLY A 42 2.02 -5.59 11.95
C GLY A 42 1.06 -5.53 10.77
N LEU A 43 1.40 -6.11 9.61
CA LEU A 43 0.52 -6.25 8.44
C LEU A 43 0.08 -7.71 8.24
N PRO A 44 -1.22 -8.00 8.02
CA PRO A 44 -1.69 -9.35 7.72
C PRO A 44 -1.24 -9.79 6.31
N ALA A 45 -0.61 -10.95 6.23
CA ALA A 45 -0.10 -11.54 5.00
C ALA A 45 -1.18 -11.85 3.95
N SER A 46 -2.43 -12.11 4.33
CA SER A 46 -3.50 -12.54 3.41
C SER A 46 -4.09 -11.39 2.60
N ILE A 47 -3.96 -10.17 3.13
CA ILE A 47 -4.45 -8.93 2.51
C ILE A 47 -3.31 -7.90 2.38
N PHE A 48 -2.09 -8.36 2.19
CA PHE A 48 -0.87 -7.55 2.33
C PHE A 48 -0.85 -6.34 1.40
N ASP A 49 -1.21 -6.51 0.13
CA ASP A 49 -1.35 -5.42 -0.85
C ASP A 49 -2.25 -4.30 -0.29
N LEU A 50 -3.40 -4.66 0.29
CA LEU A 50 -4.34 -3.71 0.88
C LEU A 50 -3.82 -3.12 2.20
N ALA A 51 -3.20 -3.93 3.04
CA ALA A 51 -2.63 -3.51 4.31
C ALA A 51 -1.48 -2.50 4.14
N LEU A 52 -0.75 -2.54 3.02
CA LEU A 52 0.30 -1.57 2.68
C LEU A 52 -0.23 -0.18 2.26
N LEU A 53 -1.53 -0.05 1.97
CA LEU A 53 -2.15 1.20 1.51
C LEU A 53 -2.53 2.18 2.63
N TRP A 54 -1.95 2.02 3.82
CA TRP A 54 -2.13 3.01 4.89
C TRP A 54 -1.60 4.37 4.44
N GLN A 55 -2.13 5.44 5.00
CA GLN A 55 -1.78 6.82 4.73
C GLN A 55 -1.62 7.57 6.06
N PRO A 56 -0.83 8.65 6.10
CA PRO A 56 -0.78 9.50 7.26
C PRO A 56 -2.17 10.00 7.65
N ALA A 57 -2.49 9.94 8.94
CA ALA A 57 -3.67 10.55 9.57
C ALA A 57 -3.34 11.81 10.40
N GLY A 58 -2.09 12.26 10.35
CA GLY A 58 -1.64 13.55 10.85
C GLY A 58 -0.17 13.77 10.50
N LYS A 59 0.51 14.57 11.33
CA LYS A 59 1.96 14.73 11.27
C LYS A 59 2.61 13.36 11.41
N MET A 60 3.58 13.10 10.58
CA MET A 60 4.22 11.80 10.50
C MET A 60 5.73 11.95 10.36
N SER A 61 6.46 11.17 11.15
CA SER A 61 7.92 11.13 11.10
C SER A 61 8.44 9.71 11.24
N ARG A 62 9.62 9.46 10.69
CA ARG A 62 10.25 8.13 10.72
C ARG A 62 10.55 7.69 12.15
N LYS A 63 10.27 6.42 12.45
CA LYS A 63 10.64 5.75 13.70
C LYS A 63 11.69 4.68 13.41
N GLU A 64 12.88 4.87 13.97
CA GLU A 64 13.99 3.92 13.85
C GLU A 64 13.64 2.53 14.39
N GLY A 65 14.29 1.50 13.86
CA GLY A 65 14.18 0.11 14.34
C GLY A 65 13.01 -0.71 13.78
N PHE A 66 12.21 -0.13 12.88
CA PHE A 66 11.15 -0.83 12.13
C PHE A 66 11.20 -0.42 10.66
N PRO A 67 10.74 -1.25 9.73
CA PRO A 67 10.83 -0.89 8.32
C PRO A 67 9.85 0.21 7.89
N SER A 68 10.20 1.02 6.86
CA SER A 68 9.38 2.15 6.42
C SER A 68 8.06 1.73 5.76
N TRP A 69 7.96 0.50 5.26
CA TRP A 69 6.73 -0.03 4.68
C TRP A 69 5.69 -0.45 5.72
N SER A 70 6.10 -0.68 6.97
CA SER A 70 5.20 -0.94 8.08
C SER A 70 4.73 0.36 8.72
N TRP A 71 3.45 0.43 9.11
CA TRP A 71 2.93 1.53 9.92
C TRP A 71 3.66 1.68 11.26
N ALA A 72 4.29 0.62 11.77
CA ALA A 72 5.05 0.66 13.02
C ALA A 72 6.33 1.51 12.90
N GLY A 73 6.88 1.63 11.68
CA GLY A 73 8.02 2.48 11.34
C GLY A 73 7.75 3.97 11.33
N TRP A 74 6.59 4.41 11.80
CA TRP A 74 6.23 5.81 11.82
C TRP A 74 5.69 6.23 13.18
N HIS A 75 5.98 7.48 13.54
CA HIS A 75 5.26 8.21 14.57
C HIS A 75 4.08 8.92 13.94
N GLY A 76 2.94 8.90 14.62
CA GLY A 76 1.71 9.53 14.15
C GLY A 76 0.64 8.51 13.80
N ALA A 77 -0.60 9.00 13.74
CA ALA A 77 -1.74 8.16 13.40
C ALA A 77 -1.73 7.79 11.92
N VAL A 78 -2.22 6.59 11.61
CA VAL A 78 -2.43 6.14 10.23
C VAL A 78 -3.92 5.96 9.95
N ARG A 79 -4.32 6.03 8.68
CA ARG A 79 -5.65 5.73 8.17
C ARG A 79 -5.55 5.00 6.84
N TRP A 80 -6.65 4.38 6.41
CA TRP A 80 -6.77 3.83 5.07
C TRP A 80 -7.99 4.50 4.46
N ASN A 81 -7.77 5.31 3.44
CA ASN A 81 -8.80 6.13 2.83
C ASN A 81 -8.89 5.85 1.33
N GLY A 82 -10.11 5.92 0.79
CA GLY A 82 -10.34 6.09 -0.65
C GLY A 82 -10.54 4.86 -1.53
N ASP A 83 -10.85 3.67 -1.03
CA ASP A 83 -11.22 2.52 -1.91
C ASP A 83 -12.39 1.73 -1.31
N THR A 84 -12.66 0.53 -1.82
CA THR A 84 -13.43 -0.60 -1.25
C THR A 84 -13.51 -0.62 0.29
N MET A 85 -12.46 -0.15 0.97
CA MET A 85 -12.39 -0.02 2.42
C MET A 85 -13.39 0.95 3.04
N GLU A 86 -13.79 2.02 2.36
CA GLU A 86 -14.79 2.92 2.93
C GLU A 86 -16.15 2.22 3.03
N LEU A 87 -16.48 1.38 2.04
CA LEU A 87 -17.68 0.54 2.07
C LEU A 87 -17.57 -0.62 3.06
N ALA A 88 -16.45 -1.36 3.02
CA ALA A 88 -16.26 -2.60 3.77
C ALA A 88 -15.69 -2.43 5.20
N SER A 89 -15.19 -1.25 5.56
CA SER A 89 -14.66 -0.98 6.92
C SER A 89 -15.54 -0.04 7.73
N TYR A 90 -16.52 0.64 7.14
CA TYR A 90 -17.46 1.50 7.87
C TYR A 90 -18.89 0.93 7.99
N GLY A 91 -19.13 -0.29 7.51
CA GLY A 91 -20.42 -0.98 7.66
C GLY A 91 -21.49 -0.46 6.70
N SER A 92 -21.07 0.09 5.56
CA SER A 92 -21.99 0.52 4.50
C SER A 92 -22.54 -0.67 3.70
N LEU A 93 -21.88 -1.83 3.78
CA LEU A 93 -22.39 -3.08 3.21
C LEU A 93 -23.24 -3.84 4.25
N PRO A 94 -24.42 -4.35 3.86
CA PRO A 94 -25.35 -4.97 4.80
C PRO A 94 -24.89 -6.34 5.34
N ASP A 95 -23.88 -6.97 4.72
CA ASP A 95 -23.41 -8.33 5.04
C ASP A 95 -21.87 -8.45 4.99
N LEU A 96 -21.28 -9.01 6.04
CA LEU A 96 -19.85 -9.29 6.17
C LEU A 96 -19.34 -10.16 5.02
N LYS A 97 -20.14 -11.10 4.54
CA LYS A 97 -19.74 -11.98 3.44
C LYS A 97 -19.49 -11.19 2.15
N GLN A 98 -20.34 -10.22 1.86
CA GLN A 98 -20.18 -9.34 0.70
C GLN A 98 -18.92 -8.47 0.84
N GLU A 99 -18.62 -7.95 2.03
CA GLU A 99 -17.37 -7.20 2.29
C GLU A 99 -16.13 -8.06 1.96
N LEU A 100 -16.11 -9.30 2.44
CA LEU A 100 -15.02 -10.24 2.20
C LEU A 100 -14.89 -10.60 0.73
N GLU A 101 -16.00 -10.80 0.02
CA GLU A 101 -16.01 -11.10 -1.41
C GLU A 101 -15.46 -9.93 -2.24
N VAL A 102 -15.83 -8.68 -1.94
CA VAL A 102 -15.33 -7.51 -2.67
C VAL A 102 -13.83 -7.32 -2.44
N ILE A 103 -13.36 -7.45 -1.19
CA ILE A 103 -11.93 -7.38 -0.86
C ILE A 103 -11.15 -8.49 -1.57
N THR A 104 -11.63 -9.73 -1.49
CA THR A 104 -10.99 -10.90 -2.09
C THR A 104 -10.93 -10.79 -3.60
N LYS A 105 -12.03 -10.36 -4.24
CA LYS A 105 -12.08 -10.11 -5.68
C LYS A 105 -11.04 -9.06 -6.07
N TRP A 106 -11.00 -7.92 -5.38
CA TRP A 106 -10.04 -6.86 -5.67
C TRP A 106 -8.60 -7.36 -5.55
N ILE A 107 -8.24 -8.01 -4.44
CA ILE A 107 -6.88 -8.56 -4.23
C ILE A 107 -6.50 -9.51 -5.38
N ARG A 108 -7.40 -10.40 -5.79
CA ARG A 108 -7.11 -11.42 -6.81
C ARG A 108 -7.06 -10.87 -8.24
N THR A 109 -7.74 -9.76 -8.54
CA THR A 109 -7.89 -9.26 -9.92
C THR A 109 -7.16 -7.94 -10.19
N ARG A 110 -6.75 -7.20 -9.15
CA ARG A 110 -6.23 -5.82 -9.27
C ARG A 110 -4.81 -5.63 -8.70
N THR A 111 -4.15 -6.71 -8.28
CA THR A 111 -2.79 -6.69 -7.72
C THR A 111 -1.88 -7.61 -8.53
N TRP A 112 -0.57 -7.33 -8.55
CA TRP A 112 0.39 -8.08 -9.39
C TRP A 112 1.78 -8.29 -8.77
N ILE A 113 2.03 -7.69 -7.60
CA ILE A 113 3.35 -7.69 -6.96
C ILE A 113 3.54 -8.95 -6.15
N ASP A 114 4.62 -9.67 -6.43
CA ASP A 114 5.00 -10.85 -5.64
C ASP A 114 5.92 -10.40 -4.51
N TRP A 115 5.34 -10.19 -3.33
CA TRP A 115 6.05 -9.66 -2.17
C TRP A 115 6.94 -10.71 -1.52
N LYS A 116 8.19 -10.34 -1.28
CA LYS A 116 9.14 -11.13 -0.49
C LYS A 116 9.67 -10.29 0.63
N TYR A 117 9.94 -10.89 1.78
CA TYR A 117 10.60 -10.21 2.88
C TYR A 117 11.78 -11.03 3.35
N ARG A 118 12.78 -10.35 3.89
CA ARG A 118 13.89 -11.02 4.56
C ARG A 118 13.71 -10.99 6.06
N ASN A 119 13.83 -12.15 6.68
CA ASN A 119 13.79 -12.28 8.13
C ASN A 119 15.15 -11.87 8.77
N GLN A 120 15.19 -11.81 10.10
CA GLN A 120 16.42 -11.47 10.84
C GLN A 120 17.57 -12.48 10.65
N ASN A 121 17.27 -13.67 10.11
CA ASN A 121 18.24 -14.74 9.87
C ASN A 121 18.80 -14.69 8.43
N GLY A 122 18.47 -13.65 7.65
CA GLY A 122 18.94 -13.51 6.29
C GLY A 122 18.15 -14.30 5.23
N THR A 123 17.13 -15.06 5.64
CA THR A 123 16.33 -15.90 4.72
C THR A 123 15.26 -15.08 4.04
N GLU A 124 15.20 -15.18 2.70
CA GLU A 124 14.14 -14.61 1.88
C GLU A 124 12.91 -15.53 1.89
N ASN A 125 11.76 -14.99 2.28
CA ASN A 125 10.49 -15.71 2.32
C ASN A 125 9.44 -14.93 1.53
N LEU A 126 8.46 -15.65 0.96
CA LEU A 126 7.29 -15.00 0.39
C LEU A 126 6.41 -14.47 1.53
N VAL A 127 5.79 -13.31 1.33
CA VAL A 127 4.80 -12.80 2.30
C VAL A 127 3.60 -13.75 2.37
N TRP A 128 3.17 -14.30 1.23
CA TRP A 128 2.11 -15.31 1.16
C TRP A 128 2.64 -16.62 0.56
N GLU A 129 2.38 -17.73 1.25
CA GLU A 129 2.88 -19.05 0.85
C GLU A 129 1.74 -20.03 0.54
N ARG A 130 2.07 -20.97 -0.35
CA ARG A 130 1.25 -22.10 -0.75
C ARG A 130 1.09 -23.09 0.42
N ASN A 131 -0.04 -23.81 0.47
CA ASN A 131 -0.27 -24.94 1.39
C ASN A 131 -0.26 -24.60 2.89
N ARG A 132 -0.81 -23.45 3.30
CA ARG A 132 -1.30 -23.37 4.69
C ARG A 132 -2.41 -24.42 4.81
N GLU A 133 -2.19 -25.45 5.64
CA GLU A 133 -3.24 -26.42 5.97
C GLU A 133 -4.48 -25.61 6.38
N GLY A 134 -5.50 -25.64 5.51
CA GLY A 134 -6.60 -24.69 5.49
C GLY A 134 -7.49 -24.82 6.72
N LYS A 135 -7.06 -24.27 7.85
CA LYS A 135 -7.97 -23.90 8.92
C LYS A 135 -8.59 -22.58 8.50
N ALA A 136 -9.85 -22.63 8.10
CA ALA A 136 -10.69 -21.45 8.02
C ALA A 136 -10.50 -20.64 9.31
N GLY A 137 -10.32 -19.34 9.18
CA GLY A 137 -10.18 -18.44 10.31
C GLY A 137 -11.40 -18.58 11.19
N SER A 138 -11.23 -18.49 12.50
CA SER A 138 -12.36 -18.57 13.43
C SER A 138 -12.45 -17.29 14.22
N VAL A 139 -13.63 -16.70 14.24
CA VAL A 139 -13.91 -15.51 15.06
C VAL A 139 -14.88 -15.89 16.16
N PHE A 140 -14.52 -15.56 17.39
CA PHE A 140 -15.40 -15.72 18.54
C PHE A 140 -16.28 -14.47 18.70
N TRP A 141 -17.60 -14.67 18.69
CA TRP A 141 -18.58 -13.65 19.01
C TRP A 141 -19.26 -13.99 20.34
N PRO A 142 -19.28 -13.10 21.34
CA PRO A 142 -19.84 -13.39 22.67
C PRO A 142 -21.30 -13.86 22.65
N SER A 143 -22.09 -13.39 21.68
CA SER A 143 -23.51 -13.73 21.53
C SER A 143 -23.77 -15.02 20.77
N SER A 144 -22.81 -15.52 19.99
CA SER A 144 -23.07 -16.57 18.99
C SER A 144 -21.93 -17.59 18.81
N GLY A 145 -20.92 -17.57 19.67
CA GLY A 145 -19.83 -18.56 19.67
C GLY A 145 -18.82 -18.36 18.53
N TYR A 146 -18.15 -19.44 18.14
CA TYR A 146 -17.16 -19.42 17.07
C TYR A 146 -17.83 -19.53 15.69
N HIS A 147 -17.41 -18.68 14.77
CA HIS A 147 -17.84 -18.70 13.37
C HIS A 147 -16.62 -18.94 12.48
N GLU A 148 -16.72 -19.90 11.56
CA GLU A 148 -15.74 -20.08 10.49
C GLU A 148 -15.85 -18.92 9.49
N VAL A 149 -14.70 -18.38 9.13
CA VAL A 149 -14.56 -17.30 8.15
C VAL A 149 -13.90 -17.90 6.91
N SER A 150 -14.55 -17.72 5.76
CA SER A 150 -13.97 -18.08 4.46
C SER A 150 -12.62 -17.40 4.27
N GLU A 151 -11.68 -18.10 3.61
CA GLU A 151 -10.38 -17.55 3.26
C GLU A 151 -10.53 -16.19 2.55
N ILE A 152 -9.90 -15.15 3.10
CA ILE A 152 -9.94 -13.78 2.58
C ILE A 152 -8.63 -13.46 1.85
N GLY A 153 -8.74 -12.76 0.73
CA GLY A 153 -7.60 -12.18 0.03
C GLY A 153 -7.00 -13.11 -1.02
N TYR A 154 -5.73 -13.48 -0.90
CA TYR A 154 -5.06 -14.35 -1.87
C TYR A 154 -5.69 -15.76 -1.94
N ASP A 155 -5.37 -16.54 -2.97
CA ASP A 155 -5.89 -17.90 -3.14
C ASP A 155 -4.80 -18.94 -2.91
N SER A 156 -4.76 -19.54 -1.72
CA SER A 156 -3.76 -20.57 -1.40
C SER A 156 -3.93 -21.85 -2.24
N LYS A 157 -5.14 -22.16 -2.72
CA LYS A 157 -5.45 -23.36 -3.49
C LYS A 157 -5.08 -23.20 -4.96
N ALA A 158 -5.23 -21.99 -5.51
CA ALA A 158 -4.83 -21.66 -6.87
C ALA A 158 -3.34 -21.27 -7.00
N ALA A 159 -2.63 -21.12 -5.87
CA ALA A 159 -1.21 -20.74 -5.85
C ALA A 159 -0.31 -21.80 -6.51
N THR A 160 0.57 -21.35 -7.40
CA THR A 160 1.57 -22.17 -8.10
C THR A 160 2.95 -21.52 -8.04
N ASN A 161 4.01 -22.20 -8.47
CA ASN A 161 5.38 -21.64 -8.43
C ASN A 161 5.55 -20.36 -9.27
N ILE A 162 4.74 -20.18 -10.31
CA ILE A 162 4.75 -19.00 -11.19
C ILE A 162 3.67 -17.97 -10.82
N ASN A 163 2.78 -18.30 -9.89
CA ASN A 163 1.73 -17.45 -9.36
C ASN A 163 1.57 -17.74 -7.86
N PRO A 164 2.54 -17.32 -7.03
CA PRO A 164 2.60 -17.71 -5.61
C PRO A 164 1.41 -17.19 -4.79
N TYR A 165 0.71 -16.17 -5.29
CA TYR A 165 -0.43 -15.53 -4.63
C TYR A 165 -1.80 -16.03 -5.15
N GLY A 166 -1.83 -16.96 -6.11
CA GLY A 166 -3.07 -17.51 -6.66
C GLY A 166 -3.99 -16.45 -7.31
N ARG A 167 -3.40 -15.38 -7.86
CA ARG A 167 -4.15 -14.27 -8.48
C ARG A 167 -4.72 -14.67 -9.85
N HIS A 168 -5.78 -13.99 -10.27
CA HIS A 168 -6.37 -14.19 -11.59
C HIS A 168 -5.62 -13.34 -12.63
N SER A 169 -5.59 -13.79 -13.89
CA SER A 169 -4.83 -13.17 -14.99
C SER A 169 -5.39 -11.83 -15.50
N SER A 170 -6.31 -11.20 -14.78
CA SER A 170 -7.03 -10.00 -15.23
C SER A 170 -6.35 -8.68 -14.85
N SER A 171 -5.02 -8.64 -14.80
CA SER A 171 -4.28 -7.40 -14.52
C SER A 171 -4.36 -6.43 -15.70
N ASP A 172 -4.26 -5.13 -15.40
CA ASP A 172 -4.18 -4.08 -16.42
C ASP A 172 -3.20 -4.43 -17.58
N PRO A 173 -3.59 -4.21 -18.86
CA PRO A 173 -2.75 -4.55 -20.02
C PRO A 173 -1.37 -3.89 -20.00
N THR A 174 -1.26 -2.66 -19.48
CA THR A 174 0.01 -1.94 -19.38
C THR A 174 0.96 -2.70 -18.45
N ILE A 175 0.49 -3.08 -17.26
CA ILE A 175 1.26 -3.86 -16.30
C ILE A 175 1.68 -5.20 -16.89
N THR A 176 0.75 -5.89 -17.54
CA THR A 176 0.99 -7.20 -18.17
C THR A 176 2.07 -7.11 -19.26
N ALA A 177 2.03 -6.07 -20.09
CA ALA A 177 3.02 -5.83 -21.13
C ALA A 177 4.43 -5.58 -20.57
N TYR A 178 4.55 -4.74 -19.54
CA TYR A 178 5.85 -4.47 -18.90
C TYR A 178 6.39 -5.70 -18.16
N LYS A 179 5.55 -6.40 -17.40
CA LYS A 179 5.92 -7.63 -16.69
C LYS A 179 6.46 -8.67 -17.68
N THR A 180 5.73 -8.94 -18.77
CA THR A 180 6.12 -9.94 -19.79
C THR A 180 7.45 -9.61 -20.47
N ARG A 181 7.69 -8.33 -20.80
CA ARG A 181 8.97 -7.89 -21.42
C ARG A 181 10.17 -8.09 -20.49
N HIS A 182 9.96 -8.04 -19.17
CA HIS A 182 11.01 -8.10 -18.15
C HIS A 182 10.97 -9.39 -17.33
N SER A 183 10.18 -10.39 -17.75
CA SER A 183 10.20 -11.75 -17.19
C SER A 183 11.51 -12.50 -17.47
N SER A 184 12.34 -12.00 -18.39
CA SER A 184 13.74 -12.42 -18.54
C SER A 184 14.57 -11.72 -17.46
N PRO A 185 15.43 -12.45 -16.72
CA PRO A 185 16.07 -11.90 -15.52
C PRO A 185 16.88 -10.64 -15.88
N PRO A 186 16.61 -9.48 -15.25
CA PRO A 186 17.54 -8.36 -15.32
C PRO A 186 18.87 -8.84 -14.74
N ALA A 187 19.98 -8.62 -15.46
CA ALA A 187 21.34 -9.00 -15.06
C ALA A 187 21.87 -8.25 -13.81
N VAL A 188 21.00 -7.55 -13.08
CA VAL A 188 21.33 -6.84 -11.86
C VAL A 188 20.43 -7.38 -10.76
N CYS A 189 20.75 -8.57 -10.26
CA CYS A 189 20.41 -8.87 -8.88
C CYS A 189 21.05 -7.74 -8.06
N LEU A 190 20.24 -6.85 -7.49
CA LEU A 190 20.71 -6.03 -6.37
C LEU A 190 21.39 -7.01 -5.42
N ASN A 191 22.59 -6.67 -4.94
CA ASN A 191 23.32 -7.48 -3.97
C ASN A 191 22.59 -7.38 -2.61
N LEU A 192 21.41 -7.97 -2.60
CA LEU A 192 20.45 -8.08 -1.53
C LEU A 192 21.15 -8.56 -0.27
N ALA A 193 22.13 -9.46 -0.39
CA ALA A 193 22.95 -9.98 0.71
C ALA A 193 23.72 -8.91 1.52
N LYS A 194 23.87 -7.69 1.00
CA LYS A 194 24.60 -6.62 1.66
C LYS A 194 23.73 -5.66 2.47
N ILE A 195 22.42 -5.74 2.31
CA ILE A 195 21.48 -4.96 3.11
C ILE A 195 21.37 -5.62 4.49
N PRO A 196 21.67 -4.90 5.58
CA PRO A 196 21.63 -5.49 6.91
C PRO A 196 20.27 -6.08 7.26
N ASP A 197 20.26 -7.29 7.82
CA ASP A 197 19.03 -8.04 8.10
C ASP A 197 18.14 -7.37 9.16
N TYR A 198 18.73 -6.54 10.03
CA TYR A 198 17.97 -5.75 11.01
C TYR A 198 17.06 -4.70 10.36
N LEU A 199 17.28 -4.35 9.08
CA LEU A 199 16.41 -3.47 8.31
C LEU A 199 15.16 -4.18 7.76
N GLN A 200 15.15 -5.51 7.79
CA GLN A 200 13.98 -6.33 7.43
C GLN A 200 13.39 -5.94 6.05
N PRO A 201 14.22 -6.01 4.99
CA PRO A 201 13.85 -5.50 3.68
C PRO A 201 12.68 -6.25 3.06
N LEU A 202 11.80 -5.51 2.39
CA LEU A 202 10.75 -6.00 1.52
C LEU A 202 11.23 -5.90 0.07
N CYS A 203 11.32 -7.04 -0.61
CA CYS A 203 11.87 -7.19 -1.94
C CYS A 203 10.74 -7.55 -2.92
N PHE A 204 10.66 -6.81 -4.02
CA PHE A 204 9.59 -7.02 -5.01
C PHE A 204 9.96 -6.38 -6.35
N GLN A 205 9.20 -6.73 -7.38
CA GLN A 205 9.30 -6.10 -8.68
C GLN A 205 7.98 -5.41 -9.05
N THR A 206 8.08 -4.20 -9.58
CA THR A 206 6.92 -3.47 -10.08
C THR A 206 7.32 -2.39 -11.08
N LEU A 207 6.32 -1.72 -11.65
CA LEU A 207 6.49 -0.58 -12.52
C LEU A 207 6.80 0.68 -11.69
N SER A 208 7.88 1.37 -12.05
CA SER A 208 8.30 2.66 -11.52
C SER A 208 8.03 3.73 -12.57
N VAL A 209 7.50 4.88 -12.14
CA VAL A 209 7.26 6.06 -12.96
C VAL A 209 7.86 7.30 -12.32
N GLN A 210 8.50 8.15 -13.11
CA GLN A 210 8.99 9.46 -12.70
C GLN A 210 7.93 10.53 -12.98
N LEU A 211 7.52 11.28 -11.96
CA LEU A 211 6.52 12.34 -12.06
C LEU A 211 6.97 13.59 -11.30
N PHE A 212 6.51 14.75 -11.73
CA PHE A 212 6.68 15.99 -10.99
C PHE A 212 5.57 16.13 -9.96
N MET A 213 5.81 16.88 -8.90
CA MET A 213 4.76 17.19 -7.93
C MET A 213 4.73 18.68 -7.61
N LYS A 214 3.66 19.17 -6.98
CA LYS A 214 3.68 20.48 -6.32
C LYS A 214 2.73 20.50 -5.13
N PRO A 215 3.06 21.24 -4.06
CA PRO A 215 2.17 21.35 -2.91
C PRO A 215 0.86 22.03 -3.32
N SER A 216 -0.23 21.60 -2.69
CA SER A 216 -1.56 22.12 -2.95
C SER A 216 -2.25 22.49 -1.65
N ASN A 217 -3.14 23.49 -1.72
CA ASN A 217 -4.03 23.88 -0.63
C ASN A 217 -5.33 23.06 -0.63
N HIS A 218 -5.45 22.07 -1.51
CA HIS A 218 -6.63 21.22 -1.55
C HIS A 218 -6.57 20.16 -0.44
N TYR A 219 -7.73 19.69 -0.02
CA TYR A 219 -7.90 18.62 0.93
C TYR A 219 -8.57 17.43 0.25
N LEU A 220 -8.37 16.24 0.83
CA LEU A 220 -9.07 15.03 0.39
C LEU A 220 -10.20 14.76 1.36
N ARG A 221 -11.42 14.71 0.82
CA ARG A 221 -12.63 14.34 1.55
C ARG A 221 -13.02 12.95 1.10
N TYR A 222 -13.06 12.01 2.04
CA TYR A 222 -13.45 10.63 1.72
C TYR A 222 -14.91 10.39 2.11
N GLY A 223 -15.40 10.98 3.20
CA GLY A 223 -16.80 10.93 3.60
C GLY A 223 -17.49 12.30 3.77
N SER A 224 -18.83 12.27 3.86
CA SER A 224 -19.65 13.46 4.15
C SER A 224 -19.42 14.03 5.57
N VAL A 225 -18.95 13.18 6.49
CA VAL A 225 -18.71 13.51 7.91
C VAL A 225 -17.28 14.00 8.15
N ASP A 226 -16.36 13.78 7.20
CA ASP A 226 -15.00 14.29 7.34
C ASP A 226 -15.03 15.82 7.39
N PRO A 227 -14.29 16.45 8.33
CA PRO A 227 -14.21 17.89 8.39
C PRO A 227 -13.65 18.42 7.08
N VAL A 228 -14.25 19.53 6.61
CA VAL A 228 -13.88 20.22 5.37
C VAL A 228 -12.40 20.64 5.37
N TRP A 229 -11.81 20.79 6.55
CA TRP A 229 -10.40 21.10 6.72
C TRP A 229 -9.89 20.60 8.07
N GLU A 230 -8.79 19.87 8.05
CA GLU A 230 -8.05 19.46 9.25
C GLU A 230 -6.57 19.79 9.01
N PRO A 231 -6.00 20.82 9.68
CA PRO A 231 -4.59 21.20 9.56
C PRO A 231 -3.73 20.23 10.36
N ASN A 232 -3.81 18.95 10.02
CA ASN A 232 -3.19 17.89 10.78
C ASN A 232 -1.72 17.69 10.37
N GLY A 233 -1.09 18.66 9.70
CA GLY A 233 0.28 18.57 9.17
C GLY A 233 0.42 17.65 7.94
N ARG A 234 -0.68 17.35 7.27
CA ARG A 234 -0.71 16.59 6.00
C ARG A 234 -0.99 17.52 4.85
N VAL A 235 -0.33 17.26 3.72
CA VAL A 235 -0.39 18.10 2.54
C VAL A 235 -0.65 17.21 1.33
N VAL A 236 -1.61 17.61 0.51
CA VAL A 236 -1.82 17.02 -0.81
C VAL A 236 -0.80 17.65 -1.75
N PHE A 237 0.02 16.82 -2.38
CA PHE A 237 0.84 17.22 -3.51
C PHE A 237 0.16 16.72 -4.77
N LEU A 238 -0.09 17.63 -5.71
CA LEU A 238 -0.63 17.27 -7.02
C LEU A 238 0.52 16.73 -7.88
N LEU A 239 0.25 15.68 -8.65
CA LEU A 239 1.22 15.05 -9.54
C LEU A 239 1.02 15.53 -10.98
N TYR A 240 2.12 15.68 -11.70
CA TYR A 240 2.16 16.17 -13.08
C TYR A 240 3.11 15.35 -13.94
N THR A 241 2.71 15.16 -15.19
CA THR A 241 3.56 14.64 -16.27
C THR A 241 4.43 15.76 -16.88
N GLU A 242 5.41 15.42 -17.73
CA GLU A 242 6.32 16.38 -18.39
C GLU A 242 5.56 17.46 -19.21
N ASP A 243 4.38 17.12 -19.73
CA ASP A 243 3.49 18.00 -20.48
C ASP A 243 2.61 18.90 -19.56
N LEU A 244 2.93 18.95 -18.26
CA LEU A 244 2.26 19.76 -17.24
C LEU A 244 0.79 19.40 -16.99
N GLN A 245 0.33 18.22 -17.44
CA GLN A 245 -1.01 17.73 -17.14
C GLN A 245 -1.08 17.20 -15.70
N THR A 246 -2.12 17.59 -14.96
CA THR A 246 -2.34 17.04 -13.62
C THR A 246 -2.80 15.59 -13.76
N CYS A 247 -2.04 14.65 -13.22
CA CYS A 247 -2.28 13.23 -13.41
C CYS A 247 -2.63 12.47 -12.13
N GLY A 248 -2.54 13.11 -10.97
CA GLY A 248 -2.78 12.43 -9.71
C GLY A 248 -2.44 13.27 -8.48
N TYR A 249 -2.23 12.59 -7.37
CA TYR A 249 -1.80 13.20 -6.12
C TYR A 249 -1.00 12.23 -5.26
N VAL A 250 -0.24 12.76 -4.32
CA VAL A 250 0.38 12.03 -3.21
C VAL A 250 0.13 12.77 -1.90
N LEU A 251 -0.12 12.01 -0.84
CA LEU A 251 -0.26 12.54 0.52
C LEU A 251 1.06 12.47 1.26
N LEU A 252 1.57 13.63 1.69
CA LEU A 252 2.85 13.76 2.39
C LEU A 252 2.69 14.58 3.68
N ASP A 253 3.68 14.46 4.56
CA ASP A 253 3.83 15.34 5.71
C ASP A 253 4.22 16.76 5.27
N GLU A 254 3.83 17.77 6.04
CA GLU A 254 4.09 19.18 5.75
C GLU A 254 5.57 19.53 5.60
N VAL A 255 6.49 18.78 6.22
CA VAL A 255 7.94 18.94 6.04
C VAL A 255 8.37 18.80 4.58
N TRP A 256 7.57 18.13 3.73
CA TRP A 256 7.85 18.04 2.30
C TRP A 256 7.68 19.35 1.54
N LYS A 257 6.94 20.34 2.09
CA LYS A 257 6.84 21.67 1.46
C LYS A 257 8.21 22.35 1.35
N SER A 258 9.09 22.15 2.33
CA SER A 258 10.45 22.70 2.33
C SER A 258 11.46 21.82 1.58
N LYS A 259 11.16 20.54 1.35
CA LYS A 259 12.04 19.61 0.62
C LYS A 259 11.76 19.54 -0.88
N PHE A 260 10.58 20.02 -1.29
CA PHE A 260 10.12 19.97 -2.66
C PHE A 260 10.93 20.90 -3.58
N CYS A 261 11.26 20.40 -4.77
CA CYS A 261 11.87 21.13 -5.88
C CYS A 261 11.01 20.96 -7.13
N ALA A 262 10.59 22.07 -7.76
CA ALA A 262 9.71 22.03 -8.93
C ALA A 262 10.38 21.55 -10.22
N GLU A 263 11.71 21.60 -10.27
CA GLU A 263 12.52 21.21 -11.42
C GLU A 263 12.94 19.73 -11.38
N GLU A 264 12.71 19.05 -10.25
CA GLU A 264 13.08 17.65 -10.06
C GLU A 264 11.86 16.73 -10.20
N SER A 265 12.07 15.60 -10.87
CA SER A 265 11.12 14.50 -10.86
C SER A 265 11.32 13.61 -9.64
N TYR A 266 10.22 13.02 -9.18
CA TYR A 266 10.18 12.11 -8.06
C TYR A 266 9.74 10.72 -8.52
N GLU A 267 10.27 9.70 -7.86
CA GLU A 267 10.03 8.32 -8.24
C GLU A 267 8.82 7.73 -7.49
N PHE A 268 7.90 7.14 -8.27
CA PHE A 268 6.68 6.52 -7.79
C PHE A 268 6.58 5.06 -8.25
N LEU A 269 6.37 4.15 -7.31
CA LEU A 269 6.14 2.74 -7.59
C LEU A 269 4.64 2.48 -7.68
N LEU A 270 4.17 1.84 -8.76
CA LEU A 270 2.78 1.39 -8.86
C LEU A 270 2.60 0.13 -8.02
N LEU A 271 1.51 0.06 -7.26
CA LEU A 271 1.25 -1.04 -6.33
C LEU A 271 0.11 -1.96 -6.79
N SER A 272 -1.00 -1.34 -7.16
CA SER A 272 -2.26 -2.01 -7.48
C SER A 272 -3.14 -1.08 -8.31
N GLU A 273 -4.16 -1.63 -8.96
CA GLU A 273 -5.23 -0.80 -9.51
C GLU A 273 -6.13 -0.31 -8.37
N ALA A 274 -6.37 0.99 -8.34
CA ALA A 274 -7.33 1.57 -7.42
C ALA A 274 -8.76 1.23 -7.84
N ASN A 275 -9.65 1.12 -6.88
CA ASN A 275 -11.03 0.70 -7.12
C ASN A 275 -12.00 1.65 -6.43
N TYR A 276 -12.84 2.30 -7.24
CA TYR A 276 -13.95 3.08 -6.72
C TYR A 276 -15.25 2.34 -6.97
N TYR A 277 -15.75 1.71 -5.91
CA TYR A 277 -17.18 1.47 -5.79
C TYR A 277 -17.66 2.42 -4.68
N CYS A 278 -18.55 3.37 -4.99
CA CYS A 278 -19.26 4.17 -3.99
C CYS A 278 -20.67 4.49 -4.53
N ASP A 279 -21.71 4.02 -3.84
CA ASP A 279 -23.11 4.29 -4.19
C ASP A 279 -23.59 5.68 -3.75
N TRP A 280 -22.88 6.29 -2.79
CA TRP A 280 -23.11 7.66 -2.35
C TRP A 280 -22.34 8.61 -3.25
N GLY A 281 -22.98 9.71 -3.68
CA GLY A 281 -22.42 10.76 -4.55
C GLY A 281 -20.91 10.92 -4.41
N ARG A 282 -20.21 10.71 -5.52
CA ARG A 282 -18.77 10.45 -5.63
C ARG A 282 -17.96 11.37 -4.69
N PRO A 283 -17.06 10.84 -3.83
CA PRO A 283 -16.05 11.64 -3.11
C PRO A 283 -15.23 12.54 -4.03
N HIS A 284 -15.29 12.25 -5.34
CA HIS A 284 -14.56 12.98 -6.35
C HIS A 284 -15.13 14.30 -6.82
N GLU A 285 -16.38 14.68 -6.56
CA GLU A 285 -16.83 16.03 -6.99
C GLU A 285 -15.91 17.16 -6.46
N ASP A 286 -15.31 16.94 -5.29
CA ASP A 286 -14.33 17.83 -4.68
C ASP A 286 -12.87 17.36 -4.78
N HIS A 287 -12.56 16.30 -5.56
CA HIS A 287 -11.19 15.80 -5.61
C HIS A 287 -10.25 16.83 -6.24
N PRO A 288 -9.11 17.14 -5.61
CA PRO A 288 -8.19 18.17 -6.03
C PRO A 288 -7.83 18.20 -7.51
N PHE A 289 -7.47 17.05 -8.07
CA PHE A 289 -7.09 16.96 -9.48
C PHE A 289 -8.27 16.75 -10.44
N LYS A 290 -9.48 16.39 -9.96
CA LYS A 290 -10.65 16.19 -10.83
C LYS A 290 -11.15 17.51 -11.42
N ARG A 291 -11.07 18.61 -10.67
CA ARG A 291 -11.44 19.95 -11.18
C ARG A 291 -10.68 20.34 -12.46
N PHE A 292 -9.57 19.67 -12.76
CA PHE A 292 -8.76 19.90 -13.93
C PHE A 292 -9.05 18.94 -15.11
N ASN A 293 -9.73 17.80 -14.89
CA ASN A 293 -9.87 16.73 -15.89
C ASN A 293 -11.33 16.28 -16.10
N GLY A 294 -11.83 16.34 -17.34
CA GLY A 294 -13.22 16.04 -17.72
C GLY A 294 -13.57 14.56 -17.95
N TYR A 295 -12.79 13.60 -17.43
CA TYR A 295 -12.99 12.17 -17.72
C TYR A 295 -14.20 11.56 -16.99
N ARG A 296 -14.86 10.58 -17.63
CA ARG A 296 -16.07 9.89 -17.14
C ARG A 296 -15.77 8.66 -16.28
N ASP A 297 -14.70 7.92 -16.60
CA ASP A 297 -14.25 6.71 -15.91
C ASP A 297 -12.83 6.91 -15.36
N TYR A 298 -12.71 7.00 -14.02
CA TYR A 298 -11.44 7.24 -13.33
C TYR A 298 -10.78 5.90 -13.04
N GLU A 299 -10.07 5.37 -14.03
CA GLU A 299 -9.15 4.27 -13.79
C GLU A 299 -7.84 4.82 -13.21
N GLU A 300 -7.48 4.37 -12.01
CA GLU A 300 -6.31 4.84 -11.28
C GLU A 300 -5.42 3.67 -10.83
N PHE A 301 -4.14 3.95 -10.59
CA PHE A 301 -3.24 3.10 -9.84
C PHE A 301 -2.95 3.70 -8.48
N HIS A 302 -2.81 2.85 -7.46
CA HIS A 302 -2.13 3.23 -6.23
C HIS A 302 -0.65 3.39 -6.49
N VAL A 303 -0.07 4.48 -6.00
CA VAL A 303 1.35 4.75 -6.13
C VAL A 303 2.01 5.02 -4.78
N MET A 304 3.24 4.54 -4.63
CA MET A 304 4.10 4.81 -3.48
C MET A 304 5.25 5.70 -3.91
N MET A 305 5.36 6.88 -3.29
CA MET A 305 6.57 7.69 -3.43
C MET A 305 7.69 7.07 -2.60
N ILE A 306 8.90 7.01 -3.16
CA ILE A 306 10.08 6.47 -2.49
C ILE A 306 11.24 7.47 -2.47
N GLU A 307 12.15 7.30 -1.52
CA GLU A 307 13.44 7.98 -1.48
C GLU A 307 14.57 6.94 -1.37
N TRP A 308 15.57 7.04 -2.25
CA TRP A 308 16.71 6.11 -2.23
C TRP A 308 17.72 6.52 -1.14
N LYS A 309 17.94 5.65 -0.17
CA LYS A 309 18.97 5.78 0.87
C LYS A 309 20.17 4.90 0.55
N LYS A 310 21.37 5.39 0.87
CA LYS A 310 22.58 4.57 0.84
C LYS A 310 22.59 3.69 2.10
N VAL A 311 22.69 2.39 1.91
CA VAL A 311 22.71 1.38 2.97
C VAL A 311 24.04 0.64 2.88
N GLY A 312 24.86 0.76 3.93
CA GLY A 312 26.20 0.15 3.98
C GLY A 312 27.31 1.01 3.37
N GLY A 313 28.56 0.56 3.57
CA GLY A 313 29.78 1.30 3.19
C GLY A 313 30.15 1.22 1.70
N ASP A 314 29.52 0.35 0.92
CA ASP A 314 29.85 0.09 -0.48
C ASP A 314 28.95 0.83 -1.50
N GLY A 315 28.04 1.68 -1.01
CA GLY A 315 27.14 2.46 -1.84
C GLY A 315 25.88 1.71 -2.31
N THR A 316 25.59 0.52 -1.77
CA THR A 316 24.30 -0.16 -1.98
C THR A 316 23.14 0.80 -1.66
N LYS A 317 22.10 0.82 -2.48
CA LYS A 317 20.92 1.67 -2.27
C LYS A 317 19.70 0.82 -1.93
N ALA A 318 18.90 1.29 -0.98
CA ALA A 318 17.57 0.78 -0.70
C ALA A 318 16.58 1.93 -0.69
N ALA A 319 15.32 1.63 -0.98
CA ALA A 319 14.24 2.61 -0.96
C ALA A 319 13.67 2.71 0.46
N GLU A 320 13.33 3.92 0.89
CA GLU A 320 12.39 4.15 1.97
C GLU A 320 11.08 4.68 1.40
N ARG A 321 9.97 4.18 1.93
CA ARG A 321 8.64 4.71 1.65
C ARG A 321 8.54 6.14 2.17
N VAL A 322 7.99 7.03 1.37
CA VAL A 322 7.77 8.44 1.71
C VAL A 322 6.29 8.75 1.90
N GLY A 323 5.46 8.27 0.97
CA GLY A 323 4.03 8.57 0.96
C GLY A 323 3.28 7.71 -0.02
N LEU A 324 1.95 7.83 0.02
CA LEU A 324 1.05 7.09 -0.84
C LEU A 324 0.11 8.03 -1.56
N GLY A 325 -0.20 7.70 -2.79
CA GLY A 325 -0.98 8.52 -3.70
C GLY A 325 -1.75 7.70 -4.71
N ARG A 326 -2.30 8.40 -5.69
CA ARG A 326 -2.95 7.81 -6.85
C ARG A 326 -2.53 8.54 -8.11
N VAL A 327 -2.46 7.80 -9.20
CA VAL A 327 -2.22 8.35 -10.53
C VAL A 327 -3.22 7.75 -11.51
N LEU A 328 -3.68 8.54 -12.47
CA LEU A 328 -4.52 8.08 -13.56
C LEU A 328 -3.76 7.04 -14.40
N LYS A 329 -4.43 5.95 -14.76
CA LYS A 329 -3.83 4.94 -15.65
C LYS A 329 -3.41 5.53 -16.98
N GLU A 330 -4.22 6.45 -17.52
CA GLU A 330 -3.93 7.10 -18.80
C GLU A 330 -2.63 7.89 -18.76
N ALA A 331 -2.34 8.59 -17.67
CA ALA A 331 -1.07 9.30 -17.53
C ALA A 331 0.13 8.36 -17.56
N VAL A 332 0.01 7.15 -17.00
CA VAL A 332 1.07 6.12 -17.09
C VAL A 332 1.19 5.58 -18.52
N ARG A 333 0.11 5.51 -19.29
CA ARG A 333 0.12 5.07 -20.69
C ARG A 333 0.72 6.10 -21.63
N THR A 334 0.55 7.39 -21.35
CA THR A 334 1.05 8.51 -22.17
C THR A 334 2.42 9.02 -21.75
N THR A 335 2.87 8.72 -20.52
CA THR A 335 4.20 9.10 -20.05
C THR A 335 5.29 8.48 -20.94
N ASP A 336 6.31 9.26 -21.26
CA ASP A 336 7.46 8.84 -22.05
C ASP A 336 8.09 7.57 -21.47
N ALA A 337 8.38 6.59 -22.34
CA ALA A 337 9.00 5.33 -21.96
C ALA A 337 10.33 5.50 -21.21
N LYS A 338 11.05 6.62 -21.41
CA LYS A 338 12.28 6.93 -20.64
C LYS A 338 12.02 7.13 -19.14
N ASN A 339 10.81 7.53 -18.78
CA ASN A 339 10.38 7.85 -17.41
C ASN A 339 9.65 6.69 -16.74
N ILE A 340 9.52 5.55 -17.42
CA ILE A 340 8.88 4.34 -16.91
C ILE A 340 9.88 3.20 -16.95
N ALA A 341 10.00 2.46 -15.85
CA ALA A 341 10.87 1.29 -15.81
C ALA A 341 10.28 0.19 -14.94
N TRP A 342 10.38 -1.07 -15.41
CA TRP A 342 10.16 -2.22 -14.53
C TRP A 342 11.40 -2.41 -13.66
N LYS A 343 11.24 -2.35 -12.34
CA LYS A 343 12.37 -2.36 -11.40
C LYS A 343 12.21 -3.43 -10.33
N GLU A 344 13.34 -3.98 -9.92
CA GLU A 344 13.47 -4.65 -8.64
C GLU A 344 13.75 -3.61 -7.55
N VAL A 345 12.95 -3.65 -6.49
CA VAL A 345 12.96 -2.68 -5.41
C VAL A 345 13.22 -3.42 -4.10
N VAL A 346 14.12 -2.84 -3.31
CA VAL A 346 14.32 -3.24 -1.91
C VAL A 346 13.88 -2.10 -1.02
N LEU A 347 12.77 -2.29 -0.32
CA LEU A 347 12.14 -1.31 0.55
C LEU A 347 12.47 -1.64 2.00
N ILE A 348 13.16 -0.73 2.68
CA ILE A 348 13.64 -0.88 4.07
C ILE A 348 12.83 -0.06 5.05
#